data_AF-T1KV79-F1
#
_entry.id   AF-T1KV79-F1
#
_cell.length_a   1.000
_cell.length_b   1.000
_cell.length_c   1.000
_cell.angle_alpha   90.00
_cell.angle_beta   90.00
_cell.angle_gamma   90.00
#
_symmetry.space_group_name_H-M   'P 1'
#
loop_
_entity.id
_entity.type
_entity.pdbx_description
1 polymer ?
#
loop_
_entity_poly.entity_id
_entity_poly.type
_entity_poly.pdbx_seq_one_letter_code
_entity_poly.pdbx_strand_id
1 'polypeptide(L)'
;MYVKTYFLILVSVFMVSLITPSTGSDGNTNCVNCVGCTNCANCINCTNCHDCANCTDSTNCSNSRNCESSIDCQRCANGINCVGCSDCADCTGCRNCSNCANCSQCTGCQRCANCTNCTNCKDCANRTGLTNCQC
;
A
#
# COMPACT_ATOMS: atom_id res chain seq x y z
N MET A 1 14.30 46.34 -6.46
CA MET A 1 14.61 45.02 -7.06
C MET A 1 14.82 43.90 -6.02
N TYR A 2 15.26 44.18 -4.79
CA TYR A 2 15.54 43.15 -3.77
C TYR A 2 14.32 42.37 -3.25
N VAL A 3 13.16 43.03 -3.07
CA VAL A 3 11.96 42.38 -2.47
C VAL A 3 11.37 41.29 -3.36
N LYS A 4 11.38 41.50 -4.69
CA LYS A 4 10.83 40.55 -5.67
C LYS A 4 11.67 39.29 -5.77
N THR A 5 12.99 39.42 -5.65
CA THR A 5 13.93 38.29 -5.61
C THR A 5 13.80 37.51 -4.30
N TYR A 6 13.64 38.19 -3.16
CA TYR A 6 13.46 37.54 -1.86
C TYR A 6 12.14 36.75 -1.77
N PHE A 7 11.07 37.27 -2.35
CA PHE A 7 9.78 36.58 -2.44
C PHE A 7 9.87 35.30 -3.30
N LEU A 8 10.55 35.37 -4.45
CA LEU A 8 10.76 34.20 -5.31
C LEU A 8 11.64 33.12 -4.65
N ILE A 9 12.65 33.53 -3.88
CA ILE A 9 13.49 32.61 -3.09
C ILE A 9 12.69 31.99 -1.94
N LEU A 10 11.85 32.76 -1.23
CA LEU A 10 10.99 32.22 -0.18
C LEU A 10 9.98 31.22 -0.73
N VAL A 11 9.32 31.53 -1.85
CA VAL A 11 8.38 30.61 -2.50
C VAL A 11 9.09 29.37 -3.01
N SER A 12 10.28 29.49 -3.60
CA SER A 12 11.03 28.32 -4.07
C SER A 12 11.51 27.45 -2.90
N VAL A 13 12.00 28.04 -1.80
CA VAL A 13 12.39 27.30 -0.60
C VAL A 13 11.19 26.62 0.06
N PHE A 14 10.03 27.28 0.13
CA PHE A 14 8.80 26.69 0.68
C PHE A 14 8.29 25.52 -0.19
N MET A 15 8.37 25.65 -1.51
CA MET A 15 8.00 24.57 -2.44
C MET A 15 9.00 23.42 -2.42
N VAL A 16 10.29 23.69 -2.19
CA VAL A 16 11.32 22.64 -1.98
C VAL A 16 11.04 21.86 -0.68
N SER A 17 10.54 22.50 0.37
CA SER A 17 10.11 21.81 1.60
C SER A 17 8.88 20.91 1.41
N LEU A 18 8.05 21.13 0.39
CA LEU A 18 6.92 20.25 0.06
C LEU A 18 7.31 19.04 -0.81
N ILE A 19 8.49 19.07 -1.46
CA ILE A 19 8.92 18.06 -2.45
C ILE A 19 10.15 17.29 -1.95
N THR A 20 10.75 17.69 -0.83
CA THR A 20 11.90 16.95 -0.29
C THR A 20 11.42 15.61 0.26
N PRO A 21 11.86 14.47 -0.31
CA PRO A 21 11.76 13.21 0.38
C PRO A 21 12.54 13.40 1.67
N SER A 22 11.94 13.06 2.79
CA SER A 22 12.64 13.02 4.06
C SER A 22 13.83 12.08 3.92
N THR A 23 15.02 12.64 3.70
CA THR A 23 16.28 11.90 3.66
C THR A 23 16.82 11.69 5.08
N GLY A 24 15.91 11.55 6.05
CA GLY A 24 16.20 11.10 7.39
C GLY A 24 16.12 9.58 7.40
N SER A 25 17.28 8.94 7.45
CA SER A 25 17.44 7.65 8.10
C SER A 25 16.73 7.68 9.45
N ASP A 26 15.91 6.65 9.71
CA ASP A 26 15.06 6.40 10.89
C ASP A 26 13.59 6.79 10.67
N GLY A 27 12.75 5.75 10.68
CA GLY A 27 11.35 5.75 10.28
C GLY A 27 10.54 6.98 10.66
N ASN A 28 10.19 7.79 9.66
CA ASN A 28 9.25 8.86 9.87
C ASN A 28 7.90 8.31 10.32
N THR A 29 7.42 8.84 11.43
CA THR A 29 6.10 8.54 11.96
C THR A 29 5.12 9.61 11.48
N ASN A 30 3.94 9.21 11.01
CA ASN A 30 2.88 10.08 10.49
C ASN A 30 3.26 10.77 9.16
N CYS A 31 3.72 9.98 8.19
CA CYS A 31 3.96 10.47 6.83
C CYS A 31 2.65 10.78 6.12
N VAL A 32 2.52 11.96 5.51
CA VAL A 32 1.32 12.34 4.76
C VAL A 32 1.72 12.91 3.41
N ASN A 33 1.12 12.38 2.32
CA ASN A 33 1.40 12.81 0.94
C ASN A 33 2.89 12.70 0.55
N CYS A 34 3.58 11.68 1.07
CA CYS A 34 5.02 11.51 0.85
C CYS A 34 5.31 10.59 -0.34
N VAL A 35 6.49 10.75 -0.92
CA VAL A 35 6.99 9.90 -2.02
C VAL A 35 8.33 9.28 -1.60
N GLY A 36 8.46 7.97 -1.76
CA GLY A 36 9.71 7.26 -1.45
C GLY A 36 9.93 7.05 0.05
N CYS A 37 8.86 6.80 0.80
CA CYS A 37 8.95 6.50 2.24
C CYS A 37 9.71 5.19 2.45
N THR A 38 10.65 5.17 3.37
CA THR A 38 11.34 3.93 3.77
C THR A 38 11.31 3.81 5.29
N ASN A 39 11.02 2.62 5.82
CA ASN A 39 10.95 2.34 7.26
C ASN A 39 9.94 3.20 8.04
N CYS A 40 8.94 3.78 7.39
CA CYS A 40 8.03 4.75 8.01
C CYS A 40 6.86 4.07 8.74
N ALA A 41 6.21 4.80 9.64
CA ALA A 41 4.98 4.38 10.31
C ALA A 41 3.86 5.38 10.05
N ASN A 42 2.61 4.89 9.96
CA ASN A 42 1.41 5.69 9.77
C ASN A 42 1.50 6.55 8.49
N CYS A 43 1.76 5.90 7.36
CA CYS A 43 1.81 6.58 6.06
C CYS A 43 0.40 6.75 5.50
N ILE A 44 0.03 7.98 5.15
CA ILE A 44 -1.28 8.32 4.59
C ILE A 44 -1.07 8.96 3.22
N ASN A 45 -1.79 8.50 2.20
CA ASN A 45 -1.71 9.03 0.83
C ASN A 45 -0.27 9.05 0.28
N CYS A 46 0.54 8.06 0.63
CA CYS A 46 1.94 8.02 0.24
C CYS A 46 2.14 7.13 -1.00
N THR A 47 3.22 7.39 -1.73
CA THR A 47 3.60 6.63 -2.92
C THR A 47 4.99 6.04 -2.74
N ASN A 48 5.19 4.81 -3.23
CA ASN A 48 6.47 4.10 -3.15
C ASN A 48 6.93 3.95 -1.69
N CYS A 49 6.09 3.34 -0.86
CA CYS A 49 6.44 3.03 0.53
C CYS A 49 7.22 1.70 0.59
N HIS A 50 8.34 1.67 1.29
CA HIS A 50 9.17 0.49 1.49
C HIS A 50 9.37 0.21 2.98
N ASP A 51 9.19 -1.04 3.38
CA ASP A 51 9.39 -1.48 4.77
C ASP A 51 8.57 -0.63 5.78
N CYS A 52 7.38 -0.16 5.37
CA CYS A 52 6.56 0.73 6.18
C CYS A 52 5.51 -0.05 6.99
N ALA A 53 5.01 0.57 8.06
CA ALA A 53 3.89 0.07 8.84
C ALA A 53 2.70 1.04 8.81
N ASN A 54 1.49 0.48 8.83
CA ASN A 54 0.23 1.23 8.86
C ASN A 54 0.14 2.20 7.67
N CYS A 55 0.13 1.65 6.46
CA CYS A 55 -0.03 2.43 5.24
C CYS A 55 -1.52 2.51 4.89
N THR A 56 -2.08 3.72 4.89
CA THR A 56 -3.48 3.98 4.53
C THR A 56 -3.52 4.77 3.22
N ASP A 57 -4.43 4.41 2.33
CA ASP A 57 -4.67 5.09 1.05
C ASP A 57 -3.38 5.31 0.22
N SER A 58 -2.44 4.38 0.33
CA SER A 58 -1.11 4.51 -0.25
C SER A 58 -0.95 3.63 -1.49
N THR A 59 0.04 3.94 -2.32
CA THR A 59 0.29 3.24 -3.59
C THR A 59 1.72 2.69 -3.62
N ASN A 60 1.90 1.56 -4.30
CA ASN A 60 3.20 0.88 -4.44
C ASN A 60 3.89 0.63 -3.09
N CYS A 61 3.15 0.08 -2.13
CA CYS A 61 3.72 -0.34 -0.85
C CYS A 61 4.45 -1.67 -1.02
N SER A 62 5.68 -1.79 -0.55
CA SER A 62 6.51 -2.98 -0.71
C SER A 62 7.12 -3.39 0.63
N ASN A 63 7.07 -4.69 0.95
CA ASN A 63 7.52 -5.24 2.24
C ASN A 63 6.89 -4.55 3.46
N SER A 64 5.68 -4.00 3.29
CA SER A 64 4.98 -3.26 4.33
C SER A 64 4.08 -4.17 5.18
N ARG A 65 3.55 -3.62 6.26
CA ARG A 65 2.57 -4.28 7.13
C ARG A 65 1.40 -3.34 7.41
N ASN A 66 0.22 -3.92 7.56
CA ASN A 66 -1.04 -3.22 7.80
C ASN A 66 -1.31 -2.20 6.69
N CYS A 67 -1.43 -2.69 5.45
CA CYS A 67 -1.82 -1.86 4.31
C CYS A 67 -3.35 -1.79 4.28
N GLU A 68 -3.93 -0.60 4.38
CA GLU A 68 -5.37 -0.38 4.32
C GLU A 68 -5.71 0.49 3.12
N SER A 69 -6.75 0.10 2.36
CA SER A 69 -7.26 0.84 1.19
C SER A 69 -6.17 1.21 0.17
N SER A 70 -5.09 0.45 0.18
CA SER A 70 -3.88 0.74 -0.59
C SER A 70 -3.88 -0.03 -1.92
N ILE A 71 -3.15 0.50 -2.89
CA ILE A 71 -3.12 -0.03 -4.28
C ILE A 71 -1.72 -0.54 -4.59
N ASP A 72 -1.66 -1.62 -5.37
CA ASP A 72 -0.43 -2.23 -5.90
C ASP A 72 0.59 -2.57 -4.80
N CYS A 73 0.08 -3.10 -3.69
CA CYS A 73 0.93 -3.53 -2.59
C CYS A 73 1.61 -4.87 -2.90
N GLN A 74 2.91 -4.96 -2.65
CA GLN A 74 3.70 -6.18 -2.81
C GLN A 74 4.20 -6.66 -1.45
N ARG A 75 4.07 -7.96 -1.20
CA ARG A 75 4.58 -8.60 0.03
C ARG A 75 4.07 -7.91 1.30
N CYS A 76 2.82 -7.41 1.26
CA CYS A 76 2.21 -6.79 2.42
C CYS A 76 1.63 -7.84 3.36
N ALA A 77 1.94 -7.74 4.65
CA ALA A 77 1.25 -8.51 5.69
C ALA A 77 0.04 -7.72 6.19
N ASN A 78 -1.12 -8.36 6.34
CA ASN A 78 -2.39 -7.73 6.73
C ASN A 78 -2.84 -6.64 5.74
N GLY A 79 -3.23 -7.06 4.53
CA GLY A 79 -3.86 -6.17 3.56
C GLY A 79 -5.36 -6.07 3.80
N ILE A 80 -5.91 -4.88 3.97
CA ILE A 80 -7.36 -4.65 4.14
C ILE A 80 -7.86 -3.77 3.01
N ASN A 81 -8.89 -4.25 2.29
CA ASN A 81 -9.53 -3.53 1.18
C ASN A 81 -8.56 -3.07 0.09
N CYS A 82 -7.40 -3.72 -0.03
CA CYS A 82 -6.39 -3.34 -1.01
C CYS A 82 -6.76 -3.82 -2.41
N VAL A 83 -6.17 -3.19 -3.43
CA VAL A 83 -6.42 -3.51 -4.84
C VAL A 83 -5.10 -3.81 -5.54
N GLY A 84 -5.09 -4.84 -6.40
CA GLY A 84 -3.93 -5.11 -7.27
C GLY A 84 -2.72 -5.67 -6.53
N CYS A 85 -2.90 -6.21 -5.33
CA CYS A 85 -1.77 -6.67 -4.52
C CYS A 85 -1.17 -7.98 -5.00
N SER A 86 0.11 -8.20 -4.70
CA SER A 86 0.82 -9.44 -5.02
C SER A 86 1.64 -9.96 -3.84
N ASP A 87 1.72 -11.27 -3.70
CA ASP A 87 2.53 -11.97 -2.69
C ASP A 87 2.21 -11.55 -1.24
N CYS A 88 0.98 -11.05 -1.00
CA CYS A 88 0.52 -10.62 0.33
C CYS A 88 -0.01 -11.78 1.17
N ALA A 89 -0.03 -11.58 2.49
CA ALA A 89 -0.61 -12.49 3.45
C ALA A 89 -1.70 -11.81 4.28
N ASP A 90 -2.66 -12.61 4.77
CA ASP A 90 -3.74 -12.17 5.65
C ASP A 90 -4.58 -11.04 5.03
N CYS A 91 -4.92 -11.23 3.75
CA CYS A 91 -5.71 -10.26 2.98
C CYS A 91 -7.20 -10.37 3.34
N THR A 92 -7.84 -9.24 3.64
CA THR A 92 -9.28 -9.16 3.94
C THR A 92 -9.96 -8.14 3.03
N GLY A 93 -11.00 -8.57 2.31
CA GLY A 93 -11.77 -7.69 1.42
C GLY A 93 -10.98 -7.16 0.22
N CYS A 94 -9.81 -7.73 -0.08
CA CYS A 94 -8.96 -7.25 -1.17
C CYS A 94 -9.51 -7.66 -2.55
N ARG A 95 -9.12 -6.92 -3.59
CA ARG A 95 -9.60 -7.10 -4.96
C ARG A 95 -8.46 -7.27 -5.95
N ASN A 96 -8.65 -8.16 -6.92
CA ASN A 96 -7.72 -8.39 -8.03
C ASN A 96 -6.29 -8.68 -7.55
N CYS A 97 -6.14 -9.40 -6.45
CA CYS A 97 -4.84 -9.77 -5.91
C CYS A 97 -4.30 -11.07 -6.51
N SER A 98 -3.00 -11.27 -6.46
CA SER A 98 -2.33 -12.46 -6.99
C SER A 98 -1.35 -13.09 -6.01
N ASN A 99 -1.23 -14.42 -6.02
CA ASN A 99 -0.30 -15.17 -5.19
C ASN A 99 -0.42 -14.88 -3.68
N CYS A 100 -1.62 -14.55 -3.19
CA CYS A 100 -1.82 -14.22 -1.78
C CYS A 100 -2.14 -15.46 -0.93
N ALA A 101 -1.83 -15.39 0.36
CA ALA A 101 -2.20 -16.41 1.34
C ALA A 101 -3.22 -15.87 2.35
N ASN A 102 -3.99 -16.77 2.95
CA ASN A 102 -4.97 -16.49 4.02
C ASN A 102 -5.94 -15.36 3.62
N CYS A 103 -6.52 -15.49 2.42
CA CYS A 103 -7.44 -14.48 1.90
C CYS A 103 -8.85 -14.70 2.43
N SER A 104 -9.47 -13.66 2.97
CA SER A 104 -10.86 -13.68 3.42
C SER A 104 -11.69 -12.61 2.71
N GLN A 105 -12.90 -12.97 2.26
CA GLN A 105 -13.83 -12.01 1.63
C GLN A 105 -13.26 -11.29 0.38
N CYS A 106 -12.19 -11.82 -0.21
CA CYS A 106 -11.56 -11.21 -1.39
C CYS A 106 -12.35 -11.48 -2.67
N THR A 107 -12.21 -10.60 -3.66
CA THR A 107 -12.88 -10.70 -4.97
C THR A 107 -11.87 -10.69 -6.11
N GLY A 108 -12.08 -11.54 -7.12
CA GLY A 108 -11.29 -11.48 -8.36
C GLY A 108 -9.82 -11.88 -8.20
N CYS A 109 -9.47 -12.59 -7.13
CA CYS A 109 -8.07 -12.92 -6.83
C CYS A 109 -7.60 -14.19 -7.57
N GLN A 110 -6.30 -14.29 -7.82
CA GLN A 110 -5.70 -15.38 -8.59
C GLN A 110 -4.57 -16.06 -7.84
N ARG A 111 -4.44 -17.39 -7.98
CA ARG A 111 -3.32 -18.17 -7.42
C ARG A 111 -3.19 -18.03 -5.90
N CYS A 112 -4.31 -17.84 -5.20
CA CYS A 112 -4.30 -17.62 -3.75
C CYS A 112 -4.47 -18.92 -2.95
N ALA A 113 -3.87 -19.01 -1.76
CA ALA A 113 -4.01 -20.15 -0.86
C ALA A 113 -4.80 -19.78 0.40
N ASN A 114 -5.43 -20.77 1.04
CA ASN A 114 -6.21 -20.62 2.28
C ASN A 114 -7.31 -19.55 2.13
N CYS A 115 -8.13 -19.69 1.09
CA CYS A 115 -9.18 -18.74 0.76
C CYS A 115 -10.49 -19.05 1.49
N THR A 116 -11.08 -18.05 2.15
CA THR A 116 -12.37 -18.16 2.83
C THR A 116 -13.34 -17.09 2.36
N ASN A 117 -14.57 -17.48 1.99
CA ASN A 117 -15.63 -16.55 1.58
C ASN A 117 -15.25 -15.64 0.40
N CYS A 118 -14.39 -16.12 -0.51
CA CYS A 118 -13.94 -15.34 -1.66
C CYS A 118 -14.88 -15.50 -2.86
N THR A 119 -14.93 -14.48 -3.72
CA THR A 119 -15.78 -14.49 -4.92
C THR A 119 -14.98 -14.27 -6.21
N ASN A 120 -15.43 -14.85 -7.33
CA ASN A 120 -14.83 -14.64 -8.66
C ASN A 120 -13.32 -14.92 -8.73
N CYS A 121 -12.78 -15.81 -7.89
CA CYS A 121 -11.35 -16.09 -7.82
C CYS A 121 -10.93 -17.22 -8.77
N LYS A 122 -9.63 -17.30 -9.10
CA LYS A 122 -9.05 -18.33 -9.97
C LYS A 122 -7.83 -19.00 -9.35
N ASP A 123 -7.60 -20.27 -9.70
CA ASP A 123 -6.42 -21.05 -9.30
C ASP A 123 -6.14 -21.05 -7.78
N CYS A 124 -7.18 -21.03 -6.93
CA CYS A 124 -6.96 -20.97 -5.49
C CYS A 124 -6.50 -22.32 -4.91
N ALA A 125 -6.07 -22.41 -3.65
CA ALA A 125 -5.83 -23.68 -2.95
C ALA A 125 -6.37 -23.59 -1.51
N ASN A 126 -6.72 -24.73 -0.89
CA ASN A 126 -7.25 -24.83 0.49
C ASN A 126 -8.42 -23.87 0.76
N ARG A 127 -9.64 -24.26 0.40
CA ARG A 127 -10.74 -23.31 0.15
C ARG A 127 -11.98 -23.60 0.99
N THR A 128 -12.64 -22.57 1.49
CA THR A 128 -13.94 -22.66 2.19
C THR A 128 -14.87 -21.51 1.77
N GLY A 129 -16.14 -21.80 1.47
CA GLY A 129 -17.14 -20.77 1.20
C GLY A 129 -16.94 -19.95 -0.09
N LEU A 130 -16.37 -20.52 -1.15
CA LEU A 130 -16.12 -19.78 -2.40
C LEU A 130 -17.38 -19.68 -3.27
N THR A 131 -17.56 -18.54 -3.95
CA THR A 131 -18.68 -18.28 -4.88
C THR A 131 -18.16 -17.83 -6.26
N ASN A 132 -18.64 -18.45 -7.34
CA ASN A 132 -18.25 -18.13 -8.73
C ASN A 132 -16.74 -18.22 -8.99
N CYS A 133 -16.03 -19.14 -8.33
CA CYS A 133 -14.59 -19.26 -8.46
C CYS A 133 -14.18 -20.40 -9.42
N GLN A 134 -13.21 -20.15 -10.29
CA GLN A 134 -12.58 -21.12 -11.20
C GLN A 134 -11.27 -21.61 -10.59
N CYS A 135 -11.35 -22.43 -9.55
CA CYS A 135 -10.17 -22.79 -8.76
C CYS A 135 -9.80 -24.26 -8.91
#